data_AF-A0A2X2BFV4-F1
#
_entry.id   AF-A0A2X2BFV4-F1
#
_cell.length_a   1.000
_cell.length_b   1.000
_cell.length_c   1.000
_cell.angle_alpha   90.00
_cell.angle_beta   90.00
_cell.angle_gamma   90.00
#
_symmetry.space_group_name_H-M   'P 1'
#
loop_
_entity.id
_entity.type
_entity.pdbx_description
1 polymer ?
#
loop_
_entity_poly.entity_id
_entity_poly.type
_entity_poly.pdbx_seq_one_letter_code
_entity_poly.pdbx_strand_id
1 'polypeptide(L)' 'MQKAKDMYQKKIRFPEDVCKAIQANGDLECRKFNTEIIYQLRKAYGLIESKNPSCTNN' A
#
# COMPACT_ATOMS: atom_id res chain seq x y z
N MET A 1 -6.61 21.49 -7.35
CA MET A 1 -5.73 20.31 -7.18
C MET A 1 -4.79 20.37 -5.96
N GLN A 2 -4.83 21.42 -5.12
CA GLN A 2 -3.92 21.54 -3.96
C GLN A 2 -4.32 20.65 -2.75
N LYS A 3 -5.62 20.49 -2.47
CA LYS A 3 -6.11 19.87 -1.23
C LYS A 3 -5.90 18.35 -1.10
N ALA A 4 -5.78 17.62 -2.21
CA ALA A 4 -5.64 16.15 -2.17
C ALA A 4 -4.24 15.68 -1.77
N LYS A 5 -3.19 16.45 -2.11
CA LYS A 5 -1.80 16.10 -1.81
C LYS A 5 -1.45 16.34 -0.34
N ASP A 6 -1.99 17.39 0.27
CA ASP A 6 -1.71 17.74 1.67
C ASP A 6 -2.42 16.82 2.69
N MET A 7 -3.56 16.23 2.32
CA MET A 7 -4.38 15.45 3.26
C MET A 7 -3.80 14.05 3.59
N TYR A 8 -2.94 13.50 2.73
CA TYR A 8 -2.47 12.11 2.84
C TYR A 8 -1.03 11.93 3.34
N GLN A 9 -0.25 12.99 3.53
CA GLN A 9 1.09 12.90 4.12
C GLN A 9 1.04 12.93 5.66
N LYS A 10 0.25 12.06 6.28
CA LYS A 10 0.44 11.79 7.71
C LYS A 10 1.74 11.01 7.87
N LYS A 11 2.71 11.60 8.58
CA LYS A 11 3.94 10.90 8.97
C LYS A 11 3.57 9.81 9.97
N ILE A 12 3.39 8.58 9.48
CA ILE A 12 3.20 7.41 10.33
C ILE A 12 4.57 6.96 10.83
N ARG A 13 4.73 6.86 12.15
CA ARG A 13 5.92 6.24 12.75
C ARG A 13 5.65 4.74 12.87
N PHE A 14 6.48 3.95 12.23
CA PHE A 14 6.45 2.50 12.35
C PHE A 14 7.52 2.05 13.34
N PRO A 15 7.27 0.97 14.11
CA PRO A 15 8.30 0.26 14.85
C PRO A 15 9.45 -0.20 13.94
N GLU A 16 10.67 -0.32 14.48
CA GLU A 16 11.87 -0.63 13.69
C GLU A 16 11.80 -2.02 13.03
N ASP A 17 11.28 -3.01 13.75
CA ASP A 17 11.04 -4.37 13.26
C ASP A 17 10.07 -4.37 12.08
N VAL A 18 9.00 -3.58 12.17
CA VAL A 18 8.01 -3.42 11.09
C VAL A 18 8.64 -2.76 9.86
N CYS A 19 9.47 -1.73 10.04
CA CYS A 19 10.23 -1.11 8.93
C CYS A 19 11.13 -2.12 8.22
N LYS A 20 11.88 -2.94 8.99
CA LYS A 20 12.77 -3.95 8.42
C LYS A 20 11.99 -5.00 7.61
N ALA A 21 10.85 -5.44 8.14
CA ALA A 21 9.98 -6.40 7.44
C ALA A 21 9.44 -5.83 6.12
N ILE A 22 8.96 -4.58 6.13
CA ILE A 22 8.45 -3.90 4.92
C ILE A 22 9.57 -3.72 3.90
N GLN A 23 10.76 -3.28 4.33
CA GLN A 23 11.90 -3.08 3.44
C GLN A 23 12.33 -4.39 2.79
N ALA A 24 12.52 -5.45 3.58
CA ALA A 24 12.91 -6.77 3.08
C ALA A 24 11.88 -7.32 2.07
N ASN A 25 10.58 -7.17 2.36
CA ASN A 25 9.54 -7.62 1.44
C ASN A 25 9.49 -6.78 0.16
N GLY A 26 9.68 -5.46 0.29
CA GLY A 26 9.79 -4.57 -0.86
C GLY A 26 10.96 -4.94 -1.76
N ASP A 27 12.13 -5.23 -1.19
CA ASP A 27 13.32 -5.62 -1.95
C ASP A 27 13.13 -6.97 -2.67
N LEU A 28 12.51 -7.96 -2.01
CA LEU A 28 12.16 -9.25 -2.63
C LEU A 28 11.21 -9.10 -3.81
N GLU A 29 10.25 -8.19 -3.70
CA GLU A 29 9.21 -7.97 -4.69
C GLU A 29 9.54 -6.84 -5.69
N CYS A 30 10.77 -6.32 -5.64
CA CYS A 30 11.23 -5.18 -6.45
C CYS A 30 10.34 -3.92 -6.33
N ARG A 31 9.78 -3.66 -5.14
CA ARG A 31 8.92 -2.52 -4.81
C ARG A 31 9.62 -1.56 -3.84
N LYS A 32 9.42 -0.26 -4.05
CA LYS A 32 9.85 0.79 -3.10
C LYS A 32 9.06 0.66 -1.78
N PHE A 33 9.68 0.99 -0.66
CA PHE A 33 9.11 0.95 0.68
C PHE A 33 7.66 1.50 0.78
N ASN A 34 7.41 2.71 0.24
CA ASN A 34 6.07 3.30 0.27
C ASN A 34 5.04 2.53 -0.58
N THR A 35 5.48 1.99 -1.72
CA THR A 35 4.63 1.15 -2.57
C THR A 35 4.26 -0.13 -1.84
N GLU A 36 5.22 -0.73 -1.13
CA GLU A 36 5.00 -1.93 -0.33
C GLU A 36 4.05 -1.66 0.85
N ILE A 37 4.18 -0.52 1.55
CA ILE A 37 3.21 -0.10 2.57
C ILE A 37 1.80 -0.05 1.99
N ILE A 38 1.62 0.65 0.86
CA ILE A 38 0.29 0.81 0.26
C ILE A 38 -0.25 -0.55 -0.17
N TYR A 39 0.59 -1.41 -0.74
CA TYR A 39 0.21 -2.76 -1.14
C TYR A 39 -0.26 -3.58 0.06
N GLN A 40 0.53 -3.66 1.14
CA GLN A 40 0.17 -4.40 2.34
C GLN A 40 -1.10 -3.86 3.01
N LEU A 41 -1.27 -2.54 3.05
CA LEU A 41 -2.52 -1.93 3.54
C LEU A 41 -3.71 -2.35 2.67
N ARG A 42 -3.61 -2.25 1.35
CA ARG A 42 -4.67 -2.69 0.43
C ARG A 42 -4.98 -4.17 0.61
N LYS A 43 -3.97 -5.01 0.83
CA LYS A 43 -4.13 -6.44 1.10
C LYS A 43 -4.90 -6.67 2.40
N ALA A 44 -4.48 -6.02 3.49
CA ALA A 44 -5.12 -6.13 4.81
C ALA A 44 -6.59 -5.68 4.80
N TYR A 45 -6.93 -4.68 3.99
CA TYR A 45 -8.31 -4.21 3.80
C TYR A 45 -9.08 -4.96 2.70
N GLY A 46 -8.53 -6.04 2.11
CA GLY A 46 -9.22 -6.82 1.07
C GLY A 46 -9.40 -6.10 -0.28
N LEU A 47 -8.66 -5.02 -0.52
CA LEU A 47 -8.75 -4.17 -1.72
C LEU A 47 -7.92 -4.68 -2.92
N ILE A 48 -7.25 -5.82 -2.78
CA ILE A 48 -6.47 -6.46 -3.86
C ILE A 48 -7.31 -7.53 -4.57
N GLU A 49 -8.20 -8.21 -3.85
CA GLU A 49 -8.98 -9.34 -4.37
C GLU A 49 -10.44 -9.01 -4.66
N SER A 50 -10.85 -7.74 -4.53
CA SER A 50 -12.14 -7.30 -5.07
C SER A 50 -12.06 -7.25 -6.59
N LYS A 51 -12.07 -8.42 -7.24
CA LYS A 51 -12.48 -8.56 -8.63
C LYS A 51 -13.89 -7.97 -8.67
N ASN A 52 -14.02 -6.73 -9.12
CA ASN A 52 -15.30 -6.07 -9.28
C ASN A 52 -16.20 -7.05 -10.05
N PRO A 53 -17.28 -7.62 -9.47
CA PRO A 53 -18.22 -8.42 -10.25
C PRO A 53 -18.93 -7.58 -11.31
N SER A 54 -18.71 -6.25 -11.33
CA SER A 54 -19.24 -5.31 -12.31
C SER A 54 -18.37 -5.08 -13.55
N CYS A 55 -17.21 -5.73 -13.68
CA CYS A 55 -16.46 -5.76 -14.96
C CYS A 55 -16.55 -7.13 -15.63
N THR A 56 -17.75 -7.68 -15.77
CA THR A 56 -18.14 -8.41 -16.97
C THR A 56 -18.60 -7.38 -18.00
N ASN A 57 -17.68 -6.93 -18.85
CA ASN A 57 -18.05 -6.27 -20.10
C ASN A 57 -17.84 -7.28 -21.23
N ASN A 58 -18.97 -7.75 -21.76
CA ASN A 58 -19.24 -8.41 -23.04
C ASN A 58 -18.34 -9.57 -23.49
#